data_AF-A0A7Y4XP91-F1
#
_entry.id   AF-A0A7Y4XP91-F1
#
_cell.length_a   1.000
_cell.length_b   1.000
_cell.length_c   1.000
_cell.angle_alpha   90.00
_cell.angle_beta   90.00
_cell.angle_gamma   90.00
#
_symmetry.space_group_name_H-M   'P 1'
#
loop_
_entity.id
_entity.type
_entity.pdbx_description
1 polymer ?
#
loop_
_entity_poly.entity_id
_entity_poly.type
_entity_poly.pdbx_seq_one_letter_code
_entity_poly.pdbx_strand_id
1 'polypeptide(L)' 'MRDSHIRSKATYHKAIKELQRLGYLRYSPSYHPRKGSQITMIIENTTNEQPDATE' A
#
# COMPACT_ATOMS: atom_id res chain seq x y z
N MET A 1 -18.34 -12.24 15.07
CA MET A 1 -17.34 -11.45 14.32
C MET A 1 -18.01 -10.12 13.99
N ARG A 2 -17.68 -9.06 14.74
CA ARG A 2 -18.32 -7.74 14.63
C ARG A 2 -17.30 -6.79 14.01
N ASP A 3 -17.36 -6.67 12.70
CA ASP A 3 -16.73 -5.63 11.88
C ASP A 3 -15.22 -5.44 12.02
N SER A 4 -14.45 -5.91 11.03
CA SER A 4 -12.97 -5.76 10.89
C SER A 4 -12.53 -4.32 10.59
N HIS A 5 -13.04 -3.35 11.34
CA HIS A 5 -12.67 -1.96 11.21
C HIS A 5 -11.46 -1.65 12.08
N ILE A 6 -10.50 -0.92 11.51
CA ILE A 6 -9.37 -0.39 12.24
C ILE A 6 -9.84 0.83 13.04
N ARG A 7 -10.08 0.64 14.34
CA ARG A 7 -10.69 1.67 15.20
C ARG A 7 -9.74 2.76 15.70
N SER A 8 -8.42 2.58 15.57
CA SER A 8 -7.45 3.55 16.08
C SER A 8 -6.32 3.84 15.10
N LYS A 9 -5.78 5.05 15.18
CA LYS A 9 -4.60 5.48 14.41
C LYS A 9 -3.39 4.58 14.67
N ALA A 10 -3.18 4.15 15.92
CA ALA A 10 -2.08 3.24 16.27
C ALA A 10 -2.26 1.86 15.61
N THR A 11 -3.48 1.31 15.64
CA THR A 11 -3.81 0.04 14.99
C THR A 11 -3.66 0.14 13.47
N TYR A 12 -4.03 1.26 12.86
CA TYR A 12 -3.84 1.54 11.44
C TYR A 12 -2.37 1.50 11.05
N HIS A 13 -1.53 2.25 11.77
CA HIS A 13 -0.09 2.25 11.51
C HIS A 13 0.54 0.87 11.68
N LYS A 14 0.08 0.07 12.65
CA LYS A 14 0.57 -1.30 12.87
C LYS A 14 0.23 -2.21 11.69
N ALA A 15 -1.04 -2.24 11.28
CA ALA A 15 -1.51 -3.08 10.19
C ALA A 15 -0.85 -2.71 8.85
N ILE A 16 -0.73 -1.42 8.54
CA ILE A 16 -0.10 -0.97 7.29
C ILE A 16 1.41 -1.20 7.27
N LYS A 17 2.11 -1.03 8.40
CA LYS A 17 3.53 -1.41 8.49
C LYS A 17 3.74 -2.90 8.27
N GLU A 18 2.80 -3.71 8.73
CA GLU A 18 2.83 -5.15 8.47
C GLU A 18 2.64 -5.47 6.98
N LEU A 19 1.67 -4.83 6.31
CA LEU A 19 1.51 -4.92 4.85
C LEU A 19 2.76 -4.45 4.09
N GLN A 20 3.42 -3.40 4.57
CA GLN A 20 4.69 -2.94 4.00
C GLN A 20 5.80 -3.98 4.19
N ARG A 21 5.89 -4.61 5.37
CA ARG A 21 6.87 -5.68 5.63
C ARG A 21 6.64 -6.89 4.73
N LEU A 22 5.38 -7.17 4.39
CA LEU A 22 4.99 -8.23 3.47
C LEU A 22 5.24 -7.89 2.00
N GLY A 23 5.61 -6.64 1.68
CA GLY A 23 5.94 -6.22 0.31
C GLY A 23 4.76 -5.76 -0.55
N TYR A 24 3.54 -5.69 0.00
CA TYR A 24 2.35 -5.30 -0.79
C TYR A 24 2.26 -3.80 -1.10
N LEU A 25 2.81 -2.96 -0.22
CA LEU A 25 2.72 -1.51 -0.35
C LEU A 25 3.90 -0.82 0.32
N ARG A 26 4.17 0.42 -0.06
CA ARG A 26 5.07 1.33 0.65
C ARG A 26 4.22 2.36 1.41
N TYR A 27 4.53 2.53 2.68
CA TYR A 27 3.85 3.44 3.58
C TYR A 27 4.73 4.60 4.02
N SER A 28 4.30 5.83 3.72
CA SER A 28 4.94 7.07 4.16
C SER A 28 4.02 7.84 5.12
N PRO A 29 4.20 7.69 6.44
CA PRO A 29 3.37 8.40 7.42
C PRO A 29 3.63 9.90 7.35
N SER A 30 2.56 10.71 7.45
CA SER A 30 2.66 12.15 7.62
C SER A 30 1.78 12.62 8.77
N TYR A 31 2.31 13.58 9.52
CA TYR A 31 1.59 14.29 10.58
C TYR A 31 1.00 15.61 10.08
N HIS A 32 1.17 15.92 8.80
CA HIS A 32 0.72 17.19 8.24
C HIS A 32 -0.79 17.15 7.93
N PRO A 33 -1.61 18.05 8.51
CA PRO A 33 -3.07 17.97 8.46
C PRO A 33 -3.65 18.08 7.05
N ARG A 34 -2.93 18.71 6.10
CA ARG A 34 -3.37 18.83 4.71
C ARG A 34 -2.81 17.75 3.77
N LYS A 35 -1.64 17.17 4.09
CA LYS A 35 -0.98 16.21 3.19
C LYS A 35 -1.41 14.77 3.47
N GLY A 36 -1.72 14.44 4.73
CA GLY A 36 -2.10 13.08 5.12
C GLY A 36 -0.96 12.06 4.92
N SER A 37 -1.17 10.85 5.42
CA SER A 37 -0.22 9.75 5.17
C SER A 37 -0.40 9.22 3.76
N GLN A 38 0.70 8.91 3.08
CA GLN A 38 0.69 8.42 1.70
C GLN A 38 0.97 6.91 1.68
N ILE A 39 0.28 6.21 0.77
CA ILE A 39 0.46 4.78 0.51
C ILE A 39 0.70 4.62 -0.98
N THR A 40 1.72 3.87 -1.34
CA THR A 40 2.01 3.46 -2.72
C THR A 40 1.82 1.96 -2.82
N MET A 41 0.92 1.50 -3.68
CA MET A 41 0.70 0.07 -3.91
C MET A 41 1.83 -0.48 -4.78
N ILE A 42 2.40 -1.61 -4.37
CA ILE A 42 3.36 -2.36 -5.18
C ILE A 42 2.53 -3.41 -5.92
N ILE A 43 1.97 -3.00 -7.05
CA ILE A 43 1.28 -3.89 -7.95
C ILE A 43 2.33 -4.52 -8.87
N GLU A 44 2.61 -5.80 -8.63
CA GLU A 44 3.44 -6.61 -9.51
C GLU A 44 2.61 -6.97 -10.74
N ASN A 45 2.53 -6.01 -11.66
CA ASN A 45 1.95 -6.22 -12.96
C ASN A 45 2.91 -7.16 -13.68
N THR A 46 2.44 -8.37 -13.98
CA THR A 46 3.03 -9.29 -14.94
C THR A 46 3.86 -8.57 -15.99
N THR A 47 5.14 -8.91 -16.10
CA THR A 47 5.85 -8.87 -17.37
C THR A 47 5.06 -9.72 -18.36
N ASN A 48 4.04 -9.13 -18.97
CA ASN A 48 3.84 -9.41 -20.37
C ASN A 48 4.82 -8.48 -21.06
N GLU A 49 6.04 -8.99 -21.27
CA GLU A 49 6.79 -8.58 -22.44
C GLU A 49 5.80 -8.62 -23.60
N GLN A 50 5.50 -7.47 -24.19
CA GLN A 50 5.04 -7.45 -25.56
C GLN A 50 6.31 -7.42 -26.42
N PRO A 51 6.79 -8.55 -26.95
CA PRO A 51 7.50 -8.51 -28.21
C PRO A 51 6.44 -8.27 -29.27
N ASP A 52 6.02 -7.02 -29.45
CA ASP A 52 5.40 -6.66 -30.71
C ASP A 52 6.54 -6.49 -31.73
N ALA A 53 6.88 -7.62 -32.35
CA ALA A 53 7.54 -7.62 -33.63
C ALA A 53 6.48 -7.25 -34.68
N THR A 54 6.56 -6.04 -35.23
CA THR A 54 6.26 -5.59 -36.61
C THR A 54 6.47 -4.06 -36.55
N GLU A 55 7.47 -3.43 -37.16
CA GLU A 55 7.99 -3.53 -38.53
C GLU A 55 9.43 -2.99 -38.58
#